data_AF-A0A2X0K3D6-F1
#
_entry.id   AF-A0A2X0K3D6-F1
#
_cell.length_a   1.000
_cell.length_b   1.000
_cell.length_c   1.000
_cell.angle_alpha   90.00
_cell.angle_beta   90.00
_cell.angle_gamma   90.00
#
_symmetry.space_group_name_H-M   'P 1'
#
loop_
_entity.id
_entity.type
_entity.pdbx_description
1 polymer ?
#
loop_
_entity_poly.entity_id
_entity_poly.type
_entity_poly.pdbx_seq_one_letter_code
_entity_poly.pdbx_strand_id
1 'polypeptide(L)'
;MVAALAARGRAGATGTLQVTGDPGGWLRLDGGRATGAESPGSPGAEALLLRSGRVLESAWVAAYQAGAPHGRLAVELVRRGLVGAAELEAVCLMALFDAAFAIAAGTVEGCRWEAAAGSDGDLAAASQRH
;
A
#
# COMPACT_ATOMS: atom_id res chain seq x y z
N MET A 1 12.53 -12.58 -0.18
CA MET A 1 11.51 -11.61 -0.66
C MET A 1 11.63 -11.27 -2.14
N VAL A 2 12.72 -10.65 -2.62
CA VAL A 2 12.81 -10.06 -3.98
C VAL A 2 12.42 -11.03 -5.11
N ALA A 3 12.87 -12.28 -5.05
CA ALA A 3 12.51 -13.29 -6.05
C ALA A 3 11.00 -13.59 -6.08
N ALA A 4 10.35 -13.69 -4.91
CA ALA A 4 8.91 -13.90 -4.81
C ALA A 4 8.13 -12.70 -5.37
N LEU A 5 8.55 -11.48 -5.00
CA LEU A 5 7.97 -10.25 -5.52
C LEU A 5 8.11 -10.14 -7.05
N ALA A 6 9.31 -10.39 -7.58
CA ALA A 6 9.59 -10.34 -9.02
C ALA A 6 8.79 -11.38 -9.81
N ALA A 7 8.59 -12.58 -9.25
CA ALA A 7 7.74 -13.60 -9.87
C ALA A 7 6.29 -13.13 -9.98
N ARG A 8 5.74 -12.50 -8.93
CA ARG A 8 4.38 -11.93 -8.94
C ARG A 8 4.25 -10.73 -9.87
N GLY A 9 5.29 -9.89 -9.94
CA GLY A 9 5.37 -8.79 -10.89
C GLY A 9 5.28 -9.27 -12.34
N ARG A 10 6.07 -10.28 -12.71
CA ARG A 10 6.02 -10.87 -14.06
C ARG A 10 4.69 -11.55 -14.39
N ALA A 11 4.02 -12.11 -13.39
CA ALA A 11 2.72 -12.74 -13.55
C ALA A 11 1.55 -11.72 -13.63
N GLY A 12 1.82 -10.42 -13.52
CA GLY A 12 0.77 -9.40 -13.50
C GLY A 12 -0.18 -9.53 -12.30
N ALA A 13 0.31 -10.07 -11.18
CA ALA A 13 -0.56 -10.45 -10.07
C ALA A 13 -1.12 -9.23 -9.30
N THR A 14 -2.36 -9.32 -8.87
CA THR A 14 -3.00 -8.38 -7.93
C THR A 14 -3.25 -9.08 -6.60
N GLY A 15 -2.81 -8.48 -5.50
CA GLY A 15 -2.89 -9.07 -4.16
C GLY A 15 -1.85 -8.54 -3.20
N THR A 16 -1.65 -9.23 -2.08
CA THR A 16 -0.73 -8.84 -1.02
C THR A 16 0.32 -9.93 -0.81
N LEU A 17 1.59 -9.54 -0.76
CA LEU A 17 2.71 -10.37 -0.34
C LEU A 17 3.06 -10.03 1.11
N GLN A 18 2.78 -10.95 2.03
CA GLN A 18 3.24 -10.86 3.41
C GLN A 18 4.65 -11.46 3.53
N VAL A 19 5.54 -10.77 4.22
CA VAL A 19 6.92 -11.20 4.47
C VAL A 19 7.13 -11.28 5.97
N THR A 20 7.54 -12.44 6.46
CA THR A 20 7.92 -12.64 7.87
C THR A 20 9.43 -12.53 8.02
N GLY A 21 9.88 -11.96 9.13
CA GLY A 21 11.28 -11.71 9.44
C GLY A 21 11.46 -10.45 10.30
N ASP A 22 12.68 -9.91 10.34
CA ASP A 22 13.04 -8.76 11.17
C ASP A 22 13.84 -7.70 10.38
N PRO A 23 13.22 -6.56 10.01
CA PRO A 23 11.78 -6.31 10.03
C PRO A 23 11.07 -7.03 8.86
N GLY A 24 9.95 -7.69 9.16
CA GLY A 24 8.99 -8.15 8.16
C GLY A 24 8.10 -7.02 7.63
N GLY A 25 7.01 -7.38 6.95
CA GLY A 25 6.05 -6.42 6.44
C GLY A 25 5.11 -6.99 5.38
N TRP A 26 4.47 -6.09 4.63
CA TRP A 26 3.61 -6.47 3.52
C TRP A 26 3.79 -5.56 2.32
N LEU A 27 3.56 -6.10 1.13
CA LEU A 27 3.59 -5.37 -0.14
C LEU A 27 2.30 -5.65 -0.90
N ARG A 28 1.61 -4.60 -1.34
CA ARG A 28 0.44 -4.70 -2.21
C ARG A 28 0.84 -4.55 -3.67
N LEU A 29 0.33 -5.45 -4.50
CA LEU A 29 0.50 -5.42 -5.94
C LEU A 29 -0.84 -5.25 -6.62
N ASP A 30 -0.82 -4.52 -7.73
CA ASP A 30 -1.92 -4.41 -8.67
C ASP A 30 -1.38 -4.53 -10.10
N GLY A 31 -1.85 -5.52 -10.86
CA GLY A 31 -1.34 -5.80 -12.20
C GLY A 31 0.16 -6.04 -12.25
N GLY A 32 0.75 -6.60 -11.19
CA GLY A 32 2.19 -6.81 -11.06
C GLY A 32 3.00 -5.57 -10.63
N ARG A 33 2.36 -4.42 -10.39
CA ARG A 33 3.01 -3.19 -9.90
C ARG A 33 2.83 -3.05 -8.40
N ALA A 34 3.88 -2.72 -7.66
CA ALA A 34 3.75 -2.40 -6.25
C ALA A 34 2.99 -1.08 -6.07
N THR A 35 1.91 -1.11 -5.28
CA THR A 35 1.04 0.05 -5.02
C THR A 35 0.98 0.44 -3.55
N GLY A 36 1.49 -0.41 -2.66
CA GLY A 36 1.63 -0.11 -1.23
C GLY A 36 2.67 -1.03 -0.60
N ALA A 37 3.32 -0.56 0.46
CA ALA A 37 4.13 -1.40 1.34
C ALA A 37 4.15 -0.81 2.75
N GLU A 38 4.22 -1.68 3.75
CA GLU A 38 4.42 -1.27 5.13
C GLU A 38 5.40 -2.23 5.81
N SER A 39 6.24 -1.67 6.66
CA SER A 39 7.16 -2.40 7.52
C SER A 39 7.33 -1.65 8.84
N PRO A 40 7.41 -2.33 9.99
CA PRO A 40 7.80 -1.71 11.25
C PRO A 40 9.18 -1.05 11.22
N GLY A 41 10.05 -1.44 10.27
CA GLY A 41 11.39 -0.87 10.09
C GLY A 41 11.44 0.45 9.33
N SER A 42 10.29 1.01 8.94
CA SER A 42 10.22 2.22 8.09
C SER A 42 9.04 3.11 8.48
N PRO A 43 9.14 4.44 8.33
CA PRO A 43 8.00 5.33 8.50
C PRO A 43 6.98 5.17 7.35
N GLY A 44 5.70 5.11 7.70
CA GLY A 44 4.60 5.21 6.72
C GLY A 44 4.38 6.65 6.23
N ALA A 45 3.54 6.80 5.20
CA ALA A 45 3.21 8.11 4.61
C ALA A 45 2.61 9.09 5.64
N GLU A 46 1.78 8.60 6.57
CA GLU A 46 1.27 9.37 7.72
C GLU A 46 2.40 9.99 8.55
N ALA A 47 3.34 9.16 8.99
CA ALA A 47 4.46 9.59 9.81
C ALA A 47 5.34 10.63 9.08
N LEU A 48 5.56 10.44 7.77
CA LEU A 48 6.29 11.40 6.95
C LEU A 48 5.57 12.75 6.83
N LEU A 49 4.25 12.73 6.58
CA LEU A 49 3.44 13.94 6.47
C LEU A 49 3.36 14.71 7.79
N LEU A 50 3.11 14.03 8.91
CA LEU A 50 3.05 14.64 10.23
C LEU A 50 4.42 15.23 10.64
N ARG A 51 5.50 14.47 10.43
CA ARG A 51 6.87 14.91 10.76
C ARG A 51 7.32 16.10 9.92
N SER A 52 6.76 16.30 8.72
CA SER A 52 7.03 17.47 7.89
C SER A 52 6.54 18.79 8.54
N GLY A 53 5.61 18.70 9.50
CA GLY A 53 4.96 19.86 10.13
C GLY A 53 3.93 20.57 9.25
N ARG A 54 3.75 20.16 7.98
CA ARG A 54 2.76 20.74 7.06
C ARG A 54 1.36 20.21 7.32
N VAL A 55 1.26 18.94 7.73
CA VAL A 55 0.02 18.33 8.18
C VAL A 55 0.05 18.24 9.71
N LEU A 56 -0.84 18.98 10.36
CA LEU A 56 -1.01 18.88 11.80
C LEU A 56 -1.83 17.63 12.16
N GLU A 57 -1.56 17.04 13.33
CA GLU A 57 -2.27 15.87 13.85
C GLU A 57 -3.79 16.05 13.82
N SER A 58 -4.30 17.19 14.29
CA SER A 58 -5.73 17.48 14.31
C SER A 58 -6.35 17.55 12.90
N ALA A 59 -5.59 18.06 11.93
CA ALA A 59 -6.02 18.14 10.54
C ALA A 59 -5.99 16.76 9.86
N TRP A 60 -4.98 15.95 10.16
CA TRP A 60 -4.90 14.55 9.75
C TRP A 60 -6.10 13.75 10.25
N VAL A 61 -6.38 13.79 11.57
CA VAL A 61 -7.53 13.09 12.17
C VAL A 61 -8.84 13.52 11.50
N ALA A 62 -9.03 14.81 11.23
CA ALA A 62 -10.23 15.30 10.56
C ALA A 62 -10.37 14.80 9.10
N ALA A 63 -9.26 14.68 8.36
CA ALA A 63 -9.25 14.09 7.01
C ALA A 63 -9.46 12.57 7.06
N TYR A 64 -8.83 11.88 8.02
CA TYR A 64 -8.98 10.45 8.27
C TYR A 64 -10.43 10.08 8.52
N GLN A 65 -11.10 10.73 9.48
CA GLN A 65 -12.49 10.44 9.81
C GLN A 65 -13.45 10.70 8.63
N ALA A 66 -13.18 11.72 7.83
CA ALA A 66 -14.01 12.04 6.66
C ALA A 66 -13.79 11.08 5.48
N GLY A 67 -12.56 10.59 5.29
CA GLY A 67 -12.13 9.93 4.06
C GLY A 67 -11.78 8.46 4.20
N ALA A 68 -11.07 8.06 5.26
CA ALA A 68 -10.46 6.74 5.37
C ALA A 68 -11.46 5.56 5.35
N PRO A 69 -12.61 5.60 6.07
CA PRO A 69 -13.61 4.53 5.99
C PRO A 69 -14.16 4.26 4.59
N HIS A 70 -14.02 5.23 3.68
CA HIS A 70 -14.50 5.17 2.31
C HIS A 70 -13.37 5.07 1.28
N GLY A 71 -12.12 4.85 1.71
CA GLY A 71 -10.95 4.84 0.81
C GLY A 71 -10.63 6.20 0.17
N ARG A 72 -11.11 7.31 0.75
CA ARG A 72 -10.96 8.68 0.22
C ARG A 72 -10.00 9.57 1.01
N LEU A 73 -9.15 8.99 1.85
CA LEU A 73 -8.20 9.77 2.67
C LEU A 73 -7.32 10.69 1.81
N ALA A 74 -6.71 10.15 0.75
CA ALA A 74 -5.87 10.94 -0.16
C ALA A 74 -6.64 12.13 -0.77
N VAL A 75 -7.90 11.89 -1.17
CA VAL A 75 -8.78 12.94 -1.71
C VAL A 75 -9.07 14.01 -0.65
N GLU A 76 -9.36 13.61 0.58
CA GLU A 76 -9.63 14.55 1.67
C GLU A 76 -8.40 15.40 2.05
N LEU A 77 -7.20 14.81 2.07
CA LEU A 77 -5.96 15.54 2.33
C LEU A 77 -5.71 16.64 1.28
N VAL A 78 -5.90 16.30 0.00
CA VAL A 78 -5.73 17.24 -1.12
C VAL A 78 -6.85 18.28 -1.15
N ARG A 79 -8.11 17.86 -0.99
CA ARG A 79 -9.29 18.76 -1.01
C ARG A 79 -9.21 19.81 0.09
N ARG A 80 -8.64 19.47 1.25
CA ARG A 80 -8.44 20.39 2.38
C ARG A 80 -7.18 21.25 2.27
N GLY A 81 -6.38 21.05 1.22
CA GLY A 81 -5.12 21.78 1.01
C GLY A 81 -4.03 21.44 2.02
N LEU A 82 -4.12 20.28 2.69
CA LEU A 82 -3.11 19.84 3.67
C LEU A 82 -1.81 19.40 2.98
N VAL A 83 -1.93 18.91 1.74
CA VAL A 83 -0.83 18.45 0.89
C VAL A 83 -1.26 18.54 -0.58
N GLY A 84 -0.32 18.82 -1.49
CA GLY A 84 -0.59 18.76 -2.93
C GLY A 84 -0.71 17.32 -3.43
N ALA A 85 -1.43 17.08 -4.53
CA ALA A 85 -1.58 15.72 -5.09
C ALA A 85 -0.23 15.08 -5.47
N ALA A 86 0.63 15.83 -6.17
CA ALA A 86 1.96 15.35 -6.56
C ALA A 86 2.89 15.15 -5.36
N GLU A 87 2.77 16.00 -4.34
CA GLU A 87 3.52 15.84 -3.09
C GLU A 87 3.07 14.59 -2.32
N LEU A 88 1.76 14.36 -2.24
CA LEU A 88 1.21 13.16 -1.61
C LEU A 88 1.66 11.90 -2.34
N GLU A 89 1.65 11.90 -3.66
CA GLU A 89 2.17 10.79 -4.47
C GLU A 89 3.65 10.54 -4.19
N ALA A 90 4.47 11.59 -4.15
CA ALA A 90 5.89 11.48 -3.82
C ALA A 90 6.12 10.89 -2.41
N VAL A 91 5.35 11.34 -1.41
CA VAL A 91 5.44 10.81 -0.03
C VAL A 91 5.01 9.35 0.04
N CYS A 92 3.94 8.97 -0.65
CA CYS A 92 3.51 7.57 -0.74
C CYS A 92 4.57 6.69 -1.41
N LEU A 93 5.20 7.16 -2.49
CA LEU A 93 6.29 6.45 -3.15
C LEU A 93 7.51 6.30 -2.25
N MET A 94 7.91 7.36 -1.52
CA MET A 94 9.00 7.29 -0.55
C MET A 94 8.72 6.25 0.54
N ALA A 95 7.54 6.30 1.16
CA ALA A 95 7.14 5.33 2.19
C ALA A 95 7.14 3.88 1.65
N LEU A 96 6.67 3.69 0.42
CA LEU A 96 6.67 2.38 -0.24
C LEU A 96 8.09 1.86 -0.46
N PHE A 97 9.00 2.70 -0.95
CA PHE A 97 10.39 2.31 -1.17
C PHE A 97 11.13 2.07 0.14
N ASP A 98 10.91 2.90 1.16
CA ASP A 98 11.52 2.73 2.49
C ASP A 98 11.06 1.42 3.13
N ALA A 99 9.76 1.10 3.06
CA ALA A 99 9.25 -0.18 3.57
C ALA A 99 9.81 -1.38 2.79
N ALA A 100 9.81 -1.32 1.46
CA ALA A 100 10.38 -2.39 0.64
C ALA A 100 11.88 -2.58 0.90
N PHE A 101 12.61 -1.48 1.10
CA PHE A 101 14.03 -1.51 1.45
C PHE A 101 14.26 -2.09 2.85
N ALA A 102 13.52 -1.65 3.86
CA ALA A 102 13.63 -2.16 5.22
C ALA A 102 13.43 -3.68 5.28
N ILE A 103 12.40 -4.19 4.59
CA ILE A 103 12.15 -5.64 4.51
C ILE A 103 13.28 -6.36 3.75
N ALA A 104 13.79 -5.75 2.66
CA ALA A 104 14.87 -6.35 1.88
C ALA A 104 16.21 -6.40 2.62
N ALA A 105 16.48 -5.39 3.45
CA ALA A 105 17.71 -5.26 4.22
C ALA A 105 17.69 -6.07 5.53
N GLY A 106 16.50 -6.45 6.01
CA GLY A 106 16.30 -7.30 7.18
C GLY A 106 16.50 -8.79 6.92
N THR A 107 16.13 -9.60 7.92
CA THR A 107 16.03 -11.05 7.76
C THR A 107 14.70 -11.41 7.11
N VAL A 108 14.68 -12.43 6.24
CA VAL A 108 13.45 -12.95 5.64
C VAL A 108 13.33 -14.43 5.96
N GLU A 109 12.33 -14.77 6.76
CA GLU A 109 12.02 -16.12 7.19
C GLU A 109 10.98 -16.78 6.27
N GLY A 110 10.11 -15.98 5.65
CA GLY A 110 9.02 -16.49 4.83
C GLY A 110 8.36 -15.44 3.95
N CYS A 111 7.68 -15.91 2.91
CA CYS A 111 6.88 -15.08 2.01
C CYS A 111 5.55 -15.80 1.74
N ARG A 112 4.43 -15.17 2.09
CA ARG A 112 3.08 -15.68 1.85
C ARG A 112 2.35 -14.76 0.89
N TRP A 113 1.74 -15.33 -0.14
CA TRP A 113 0.92 -14.59 -1.09
C TRP A 113 -0.56 -14.75 -0.78
N GLU A 114 -1.30 -13.65 -0.83
CA GLU A 114 -2.76 -13.59 -0.74
C GLU A 114 -3.27 -12.84 -1.97
N ALA A 115 -4.00 -13.52 -2.86
CA ALA A 115 -4.60 -12.87 -4.01
C ALA A 115 -5.70 -11.89 -3.54
N ALA A 116 -5.86 -10.77 -4.23
CA ALA A 116 -7.06 -9.96 -4.02
C ALA A 116 -8.28 -10.83 -4.36
N ALA A 117 -9.34 -10.77 -3.55
CA ALA A 117 -10.60 -11.43 -3.88
C ALA A 117 -11.04 -10.92 -5.25
N GLY A 118 -11.00 -11.80 -6.25
CA GLY A 118 -11.29 -11.41 -7.62
C GLY A 118 -12.72 -10.92 -7.71
N SER A 119 -12.92 -9.74 -8.31
CA SER A 119 -14.18 -9.37 -8.95
C SER A 119 -14.45 -10.19 -10.24
N ASP A 120 -13.79 -11.36 -10.39
CA ASP A 120 -13.98 -12.33 -11.48
C ASP A 120 -15.11 -13.34 -11.18
N GLY A 121 -15.70 -13.29 -9.98
CA GLY A 121 -16.79 -14.17 -9.56
C GLY A 121 -18.16 -13.88 -10.21
N ASP A 122 -18.35 -12.72 -10.86
CA ASP A 122 -19.68 -12.28 -11.31
C ASP A 122 -19.92 -12.45 -12.83
N LEU A 123 -18.88 -12.77 -13.62
CA LEU A 123 -19.00 -13.01 -15.07
C LEU A 123 -19.15 -14.50 -15.42
N ALA A 124 -18.71 -15.43 -14.56
CA ALA A 124 -18.83 -16.87 -14.83
C ALA A 124 -20.24 -17.42 -14.56
N ALA A 125 -21.04 -16.80 -13.67
CA ALA A 125 -22.39 -17.26 -13.33
C ALA A 125 -23.46 -16.90 -14.39
N ALA A 126 -23.16 -15.99 -15.33
CA ALA A 126 -24.10 -15.58 -16.37
C ALA A 126 -24.08 -16.47 -17.63
N SER A 127 -23.04 -17.30 -17.80
CA SER A 127 -22.84 -18.06 -19.05
C SER A 127 -23.31 -19.53 -19.00
N GLN A 128 -23.77 -20.03 -17.85
CA GLN A 128 -24.24 -21.43 -17.69
C GLN A 128 -25.77 -21.59 -17.69
N ARG A 129 -26.52 -20.57 -18.15
CA ARG A 129 -27.96 -20.69 -18.42
C ARG A 129 -28.23 -20.70 -19.93
N HIS A 130 -27.93 -21.82 -20.57
CA HIS A 130 -28.56 -22.22 -21.83
C HIS A 130 -28.72 -23.72 -21.89
#